data_AF-A0A7C8UWA6-F1
#
_entry.id   AF-A0A7C8UWA6-F1
#
_cell.length_a   1.000
_cell.length_b   1.000
_cell.length_c   1.000
_cell.angle_alpha   90.00
_cell.angle_beta   90.00
_cell.angle_gamma   90.00
#
_symmetry.space_group_name_H-M   'P 1'
#
loop_
_entity.id
_entity.type
_entity.pdbx_description
1 polymer ?
#
loop_
_entity_poly.entity_id
_entity_poly.type
_entity_poly.pdbx_seq_one_letter_code
_entity_poly.pdbx_strand_id
1 'polypeptide(L)'
;MTAQILTHELTSLLAEARKRSGDLRSATEKSLAELKILSSSPENEVARELSRKPSFPSPFILACASKHPRITAMGIGCLQRLIVAKALAQSRLREVLDAFRDAVSLGPDIQLKILQALPSLLQNYASNIKGKYLEDTLAICSSLQGTKVAVVNSTAAASE
;
A
#
# COMPACT_ATOMS: atom_id res chain seq x y z
N MET A 1 1.18 -16.15 4.02
CA MET A 1 2.45 -15.73 4.64
C MET A 1 2.39 -14.27 5.11
N THR A 2 1.22 -13.75 5.49
CA THR A 2 0.95 -12.29 5.47
C THR A 2 1.44 -11.57 6.73
N ALA A 3 1.22 -12.16 7.91
CA ALA A 3 1.56 -11.52 9.20
C ALA A 3 3.07 -11.35 9.41
N GLN A 4 3.85 -12.38 9.05
CA GLN A 4 5.32 -12.35 9.19
C GLN A 4 5.95 -11.30 8.29
N ILE A 5 5.51 -11.22 7.02
CA ILE A 5 6.01 -10.24 6.06
C ILE A 5 5.66 -8.82 6.51
N LEU A 6 4.41 -8.58 6.92
CA LEU A 6 4.00 -7.26 7.45
C LEU A 6 4.78 -6.88 8.71
N THR A 7 5.09 -7.84 9.58
CA THR A 7 5.91 -7.60 10.78
C THR A 7 7.32 -7.15 10.41
N HIS A 8 7.95 -7.84 9.45
CA HIS A 8 9.27 -7.47 8.96
C HIS A 8 9.27 -6.07 8.34
N GLU A 9 8.31 -5.77 7.47
CA GLU A 9 8.19 -4.49 6.79
C GLU A 9 7.92 -3.33 7.75
N LEU A 10 7.02 -3.52 8.73
CA LEU A 10 6.78 -2.53 9.77
C LEU A 10 8.01 -2.30 10.66
N THR A 11 8.79 -3.35 10.92
CA THR A 11 10.05 -3.22 11.68
C THR A 11 11.08 -2.39 10.89
N SER A 12 11.20 -2.64 9.59
CA SER A 12 12.04 -1.85 8.68
C SER A 12 11.56 -0.40 8.59
N LEU A 13 10.23 -0.19 8.48
CA LEU A 13 9.64 1.15 8.44
C LEU A 13 9.86 1.90 9.74
N LEU A 14 9.78 1.23 10.89
CA LEU A 14 10.03 1.82 12.20
C LEU A 14 11.45 2.34 12.34
N ALA A 15 12.44 1.58 11.84
CA ALA A 15 13.84 1.98 11.86
C ALA A 15 14.10 3.29 11.09
N GLU A 16 13.41 3.46 9.96
CA GLU A 16 13.49 4.66 9.14
C GLU A 16 12.63 5.81 9.71
N ALA A 17 11.45 5.51 10.27
CA ALA A 17 10.53 6.47 10.86
C ALA A 17 11.12 7.21 12.06
N ARG A 18 11.87 6.50 12.92
CA ARG A 18 12.54 7.07 14.11
C ARG A 18 13.44 8.25 13.79
N LYS A 19 14.00 8.30 12.58
CA LYS A 19 14.93 9.35 12.16
C LYS A 19 14.23 10.56 11.53
N ARG A 20 12.91 10.49 11.29
CA ARG A 20 12.23 11.45 10.40
C ARG A 20 10.92 12.03 10.93
N SER A 21 10.05 11.24 11.56
CA SER A 21 8.74 11.71 11.99
C SER A 21 8.25 10.97 13.24
N GLY A 22 7.88 11.74 14.26
CA GLY A 22 7.28 11.22 15.49
C GLY A 22 5.93 10.54 15.24
N ASP A 23 5.12 11.10 14.34
CA ASP A 23 3.80 10.58 14.00
C ASP A 23 3.92 9.25 13.25
N LEU A 24 4.82 9.18 12.26
CA LEU A 24 5.08 7.94 11.53
C LEU A 24 5.61 6.85 12.48
N ARG A 25 6.48 7.20 13.42
CA ARG A 25 6.99 6.29 14.45
C ARG A 25 5.84 5.73 15.31
N SER A 26 5.01 6.62 15.88
CA SER A 26 3.89 6.22 16.74
C SER A 26 2.88 5.34 16.01
N ALA A 27 2.51 5.71 14.78
CA ALA A 27 1.60 4.92 13.95
C ALA A 27 2.18 3.53 13.64
N THR A 28 3.48 3.44 13.38
CA THR A 28 4.16 2.17 13.09
C THR A 28 4.25 1.27 14.33
N GLU A 29 4.56 1.83 15.49
CA GLU A 29 4.57 1.10 16.77
C GLU A 29 3.19 0.55 17.12
N LYS A 30 2.13 1.34 16.88
CA LYS A 30 0.74 0.91 17.09
C LYS A 30 0.36 -0.25 16.17
N SER A 31 0.61 -0.16 14.86
CA SER A 31 0.30 -1.26 13.94
C SER A 31 1.12 -2.52 14.23
N LEU A 32 2.37 -2.39 14.69
CA LEU A 32 3.18 -3.54 15.16
C LEU A 32 2.57 -4.22 16.38
N ALA A 33 2.10 -3.46 17.35
CA ALA A 33 1.43 -4.02 18.53
C ALA A 33 0.15 -4.76 18.14
N GLU A 34 -0.67 -4.17 17.25
CA GLU A 34 -1.87 -4.81 16.73
C GLU A 34 -1.57 -6.12 15.99
N LEU A 35 -0.49 -6.18 15.22
CA LEU A 35 -0.08 -7.37 14.47
C LEU A 35 0.48 -8.48 15.37
N LYS A 36 1.20 -8.11 16.44
CA LYS A 36 1.70 -9.07 17.45
C LYS A 36 0.56 -9.82 18.13
N ILE A 37 -0.53 -9.13 18.45
CA ILE A 37 -1.71 -9.77 19.06
C ILE A 37 -2.31 -10.83 18.12
N LEU A 38 -2.24 -10.60 16.81
CA LEU A 38 -2.77 -11.50 15.78
C LEU A 38 -1.77 -12.57 15.32
N SER A 39 -0.55 -12.61 15.87
CA SER A 39 0.55 -13.44 15.36
C SER A 39 0.34 -14.94 15.53
N SER A 40 -0.54 -15.36 16.45
CA SER A 40 -0.93 -16.76 16.66
C SER A 40 -2.17 -17.17 15.87
N SER A 41 -2.86 -16.22 15.22
CA SER A 41 -4.09 -16.49 14.45
C SER A 41 -3.78 -17.05 13.06
N PRO A 42 -4.68 -17.85 12.47
CA PRO A 42 -4.57 -18.28 11.08
C PRO A 42 -4.65 -17.08 10.13
N GLU A 43 -4.01 -17.18 8.96
CA GLU A 43 -3.75 -16.01 8.12
C GLU A 43 -5.00 -15.34 7.54
N ASN A 44 -6.01 -16.15 7.21
CA ASN A 44 -7.31 -15.66 6.75
C ASN A 44 -8.01 -14.82 7.84
N GLU A 45 -7.86 -15.22 9.10
CA GLU A 45 -8.36 -14.48 10.24
C GLU A 45 -7.55 -13.20 10.47
N VAL A 46 -6.21 -13.25 10.35
CA VAL A 46 -5.38 -12.04 10.42
C VAL A 46 -5.84 -11.00 9.40
N ALA A 47 -5.99 -11.37 8.14
CA ALA A 47 -6.44 -10.44 7.09
C ALA A 47 -7.81 -9.86 7.41
N ARG A 48 -8.76 -10.70 7.85
CA ARG A 48 -10.10 -10.26 8.24
C ARG A 48 -10.06 -9.27 9.41
N GLU A 49 -9.29 -9.56 10.44
CA GLU A 49 -9.16 -8.68 11.61
C GLU A 49 -8.47 -7.36 11.28
N LEU A 50 -7.46 -7.38 10.41
CA LEU A 50 -6.80 -6.16 9.93
C LEU A 50 -7.73 -5.28 9.10
N SER A 51 -8.57 -5.86 8.23
CA SER A 51 -9.54 -5.10 7.42
C SER A 51 -10.61 -4.39 8.28
N ARG A 52 -10.84 -4.87 9.51
CA ARG A 52 -11.74 -4.24 10.49
C ARG A 52 -11.08 -3.16 11.33
N LYS A 53 -9.77 -2.91 11.14
CA LYS A 53 -8.99 -1.91 11.88
C LYS A 53 -8.60 -0.77 10.95
N PRO A 54 -9.42 0.30 10.83
CA PRO A 54 -9.12 1.43 9.97
C PRO A 54 -7.79 2.10 10.30
N SER A 55 -7.31 2.05 11.55
CA SER A 55 -6.03 2.64 11.95
C SER A 55 -4.80 1.86 11.48
N PHE A 56 -4.94 0.57 11.16
CA PHE A 56 -3.82 -0.29 10.82
C PHE A 56 -3.00 0.18 9.58
N PRO A 57 -3.60 0.64 8.47
CA PRO A 57 -2.86 1.14 7.32
C PRO A 57 -2.28 2.55 7.49
N SER A 58 -2.60 3.27 8.57
CA SER A 58 -2.12 4.64 8.81
C SER A 58 -0.61 4.85 8.64
N PRO A 59 0.30 4.03 9.20
CA PRO A 59 1.74 4.23 8.98
C PRO A 59 2.13 4.15 7.51
N PHE A 60 1.46 3.33 6.70
CA PHE A 60 1.80 3.20 5.28
C PHE A 60 1.32 4.40 4.46
N ILE A 61 0.14 4.95 4.80
CA ILE A 61 -0.37 6.19 4.20
C ILE A 61 0.53 7.38 4.57
N LEU A 62 0.92 7.49 5.84
CA LEU A 62 1.89 8.50 6.30
C LEU A 62 3.26 8.34 5.63
N ALA A 63 3.71 7.09 5.43
CA ALA A 63 4.94 6.81 4.71
C ALA A 63 4.88 7.32 3.26
N CYS A 64 3.76 7.12 2.57
CA CYS A 64 3.55 7.66 1.22
C CYS A 64 3.59 9.19 1.21
N ALA A 65 2.92 9.83 2.17
CA ALA A 65 2.86 11.29 2.34
C ALA A 65 4.20 11.93 2.75
N SER A 66 5.20 11.15 3.18
CA SER A 66 6.52 11.67 3.59
C SER A 66 7.30 12.36 2.46
N LYS A 67 6.92 12.11 1.20
CA LYS A 67 7.62 12.55 -0.03
C LYS A 67 9.09 12.11 -0.10
N HIS A 68 9.53 11.21 0.78
CA HIS A 68 10.88 10.67 0.77
C HIS A 68 10.88 9.36 -0.04
N PRO A 69 11.57 9.28 -1.20
CA PRO A 69 11.37 8.20 -2.15
C PRO A 69 11.48 6.79 -1.55
N ARG A 70 12.50 6.56 -0.70
CA ARG A 70 12.69 5.28 -0.02
C ARG A 70 11.52 4.90 0.89
N ILE A 71 10.98 5.86 1.65
CA ILE A 71 9.89 5.60 2.62
C ILE A 71 8.57 5.43 1.89
N THR A 72 8.32 6.28 0.90
CA THR A 72 7.15 6.16 0.04
C THR A 72 7.13 4.80 -0.66
N ALA A 73 8.26 4.32 -1.18
CA ALA A 73 8.38 3.00 -1.78
C ALA A 73 8.05 1.86 -0.81
N MET A 74 8.48 1.95 0.46
CA MET A 74 8.13 0.98 1.51
C MET A 74 6.63 1.03 1.82
N GLY A 75 6.06 2.23 1.95
CA GLY A 75 4.63 2.45 2.19
C GLY A 75 3.76 1.83 1.11
N ILE A 76 4.07 2.10 -0.17
CA ILE A 76 3.36 1.53 -1.32
C ILE A 76 3.47 -0.01 -1.33
N GLY A 77 4.66 -0.56 -1.09
CA GLY A 77 4.85 -2.01 -1.01
C GLY A 77 4.02 -2.66 0.11
N CYS A 78 3.89 -2.00 1.27
CA CYS A 78 3.02 -2.48 2.34
C CYS A 78 1.54 -2.40 1.96
N LEU A 79 1.10 -1.28 1.37
CA LEU A 79 -0.27 -1.12 0.90
C LEU A 79 -0.65 -2.17 -0.14
N GLN A 80 0.22 -2.45 -1.12
CA GLN A 80 0.03 -3.51 -2.10
C GLN A 80 -0.20 -4.86 -1.42
N ARG A 81 0.60 -5.20 -0.40
CA ARG A 81 0.42 -6.47 0.34
C ARG A 81 -0.90 -6.53 1.09
N LEU A 82 -1.34 -5.43 1.71
CA LEU A 82 -2.67 -5.37 2.34
C LEU A 82 -3.78 -5.54 1.32
N ILE A 83 -3.62 -4.94 0.14
CA ILE A 83 -4.57 -5.05 -0.95
C ILE A 83 -4.66 -6.50 -1.43
N VAL A 84 -3.53 -7.16 -1.68
CA VAL A 84 -3.47 -8.57 -2.11
C VAL A 84 -4.07 -9.49 -1.06
N ALA A 85 -3.77 -9.27 0.22
CA ALA A 85 -4.29 -10.06 1.33
C ALA A 85 -5.74 -9.74 1.69
N LYS A 86 -6.40 -8.78 1.04
CA LYS A 86 -7.75 -8.28 1.41
C LYS A 86 -7.82 -7.79 2.86
N ALA A 87 -6.72 -7.23 3.36
CA ALA A 87 -6.53 -6.76 4.73
C ALA A 87 -6.65 -5.22 4.87
N LEU A 88 -6.93 -4.50 3.78
CA LEU A 88 -7.11 -3.05 3.80
C LEU A 88 -8.57 -2.71 4.17
N ALA A 89 -8.74 -1.85 5.16
CA ALA A 89 -10.07 -1.33 5.51
C ALA A 89 -10.65 -0.49 4.36
N GLN A 90 -11.86 -0.83 3.91
CA GLN A 90 -12.51 -0.17 2.77
C GLN A 90 -12.68 1.34 2.96
N SER A 91 -12.89 1.80 4.20
CA SER A 91 -12.99 3.23 4.53
C SER A 91 -11.72 4.03 4.23
N ARG A 92 -10.56 3.36 4.14
CA ARG A 92 -9.26 4.00 3.86
C ARG A 92 -8.90 4.00 2.37
N LEU A 93 -9.74 3.45 1.49
CA LEU A 93 -9.47 3.38 0.05
C LEU A 93 -9.20 4.75 -0.58
N ARG A 94 -9.92 5.79 -0.14
CA ARG A 94 -9.73 7.16 -0.66
C ARG A 94 -8.31 7.65 -0.38
N GLU A 95 -7.90 7.55 0.88
CA GLU A 95 -6.57 7.99 1.30
C GLU A 95 -5.45 7.19 0.63
N VAL A 96 -5.68 5.92 0.31
CA VAL A 96 -4.72 5.11 -0.47
C VAL A 96 -4.61 5.60 -1.91
N LEU A 97 -5.73 5.92 -2.57
CA LEU A 97 -5.70 6.50 -3.93
C LEU A 97 -5.04 7.88 -3.94
N ASP A 98 -5.35 8.73 -2.96
CA ASP A 98 -4.73 10.05 -2.82
C ASP A 98 -3.22 9.92 -2.60
N ALA A 99 -2.81 9.00 -1.72
CA ALA A 99 -1.40 8.70 -1.47
C ALA A 99 -0.67 8.20 -2.73
N PHE A 100 -1.32 7.36 -3.55
CA PHE A 100 -0.76 6.92 -4.82
C PHE A 100 -0.65 8.08 -5.81
N ARG A 101 -1.72 8.87 -5.98
CA ARG A 101 -1.75 10.04 -6.86
C ARG A 101 -0.60 11.00 -6.57
N ASP A 102 -0.40 11.35 -5.30
CA ASP A 102 0.67 12.26 -4.89
C ASP A 102 2.06 11.65 -5.13
N ALA A 103 2.21 10.35 -4.89
CA ALA A 103 3.47 9.64 -5.04
C ALA A 103 3.90 9.43 -6.50
N VAL A 104 3.00 9.50 -7.48
CA VAL A 104 3.33 9.38 -8.93
C VAL A 104 4.43 10.37 -9.35
N SER A 105 4.53 11.51 -8.69
CA SER A 105 5.51 12.57 -8.98
C SER A 105 6.94 12.28 -8.50
N LEU A 106 7.17 11.25 -7.68
CA LEU A 106 8.43 11.02 -6.98
C LEU A 106 9.48 10.22 -7.77
N GLY A 107 9.15 9.78 -8.99
CA GLY A 107 10.09 9.15 -9.92
C GLY A 107 9.69 7.75 -10.40
N PRO A 108 10.43 7.19 -11.37
CA PRO A 108 10.02 6.01 -12.12
C PRO A 108 9.89 4.73 -11.29
N ASP A 109 10.74 4.54 -10.28
CA ASP A 109 10.65 3.39 -9.36
C ASP A 109 9.33 3.36 -8.57
N ILE A 110 8.88 4.54 -8.13
CA ILE A 110 7.63 4.69 -7.40
C ILE A 110 6.44 4.52 -8.34
N GLN A 111 6.51 5.11 -9.53
CA GLN A 111 5.53 4.91 -10.59
C GLN A 111 5.32 3.42 -10.90
N LEU A 112 6.41 2.65 -11.01
CA LEU A 112 6.35 1.20 -11.23
C LEU A 112 5.67 0.47 -10.08
N LYS A 113 5.99 0.80 -8.83
CA LYS A 113 5.35 0.19 -7.65
C LYS A 113 3.85 0.48 -7.58
N ILE A 114 3.44 1.71 -7.90
CA ILE A 114 2.02 2.07 -7.97
C ILE A 114 1.34 1.29 -9.09
N LEU A 115 1.95 1.24 -10.28
CA LEU A 115 1.43 0.49 -11.43
C LEU A 115 1.26 -1.01 -11.11
N GLN A 116 2.15 -1.60 -10.32
CA GLN A 116 2.05 -2.99 -9.86
C GLN A 116 0.97 -3.19 -8.77
N ALA A 117 0.61 -2.16 -8.01
CA ALA A 117 -0.39 -2.24 -6.95
C ALA A 117 -1.83 -2.05 -7.45
N LEU A 118 -2.03 -1.24 -8.50
CA LEU A 118 -3.35 -0.91 -9.04
C LEU A 118 -4.16 -2.12 -9.56
N PRO A 119 -3.59 -3.10 -10.27
CA PRO A 119 -4.34 -4.27 -10.74
C PRO A 119 -4.94 -5.07 -9.59
N SER A 120 -4.15 -5.34 -8.54
CA SER A 120 -4.64 -6.05 -7.35
C SER A 120 -5.70 -5.23 -6.60
N LEU A 121 -5.58 -3.90 -6.60
CA LEU A 121 -6.58 -3.01 -6.00
C LEU A 121 -7.91 -3.13 -6.73
N LEU A 122 -7.89 -3.02 -8.06
CA LEU A 122 -9.07 -3.17 -8.91
C LEU A 122 -9.69 -4.56 -8.78
N GLN A 123 -8.89 -5.62 -8.75
CA GLN A 123 -9.38 -6.99 -8.64
C GLN A 123 -9.99 -7.30 -7.27
N ASN A 124 -9.32 -6.92 -6.18
CA ASN A 124 -9.73 -7.30 -4.83
C ASN A 124 -10.79 -6.38 -4.21
N TYR A 125 -10.91 -5.14 -4.71
CA TYR A 125 -11.86 -4.14 -4.21
C TYR A 125 -12.82 -3.63 -5.31
N ALA A 126 -13.03 -4.42 -6.38
CA ALA A 126 -13.88 -4.08 -7.52
C ALA A 126 -15.28 -3.57 -7.12
N SER A 127 -15.89 -4.18 -6.09
CA SER A 127 -17.21 -3.78 -5.60
C SER A 127 -17.24 -2.39 -4.97
N ASN A 128 -16.10 -1.92 -4.44
CA ASN A 128 -15.94 -0.63 -3.78
C ASN A 128 -15.41 0.48 -4.70
N ILE A 129 -14.73 0.12 -5.79
CA ILE A 129 -14.15 1.08 -6.74
C ILE A 129 -15.19 1.42 -7.81
N LYS A 130 -16.05 2.39 -7.48
CA LYS A 130 -17.13 2.89 -8.36
C LYS A 130 -17.20 4.42 -8.31
N GLY A 131 -17.79 5.00 -9.35
CA GLY A 131 -17.94 6.47 -9.47
C GLY A 131 -16.60 7.17 -9.31
N LYS A 132 -16.52 8.13 -8.37
CA LYS A 132 -15.31 8.91 -8.12
C LYS A 132 -14.05 8.08 -7.84
N TYR A 133 -14.17 6.94 -7.15
CA TYR A 133 -13.01 6.07 -6.90
C TYR A 133 -12.44 5.48 -8.20
N LEU A 134 -13.31 5.15 -9.16
CA LEU A 134 -12.90 4.66 -10.46
C LEU A 134 -12.26 5.78 -11.29
N GLU A 135 -12.87 6.96 -11.31
CA GLU A 135 -12.31 8.16 -11.96
C GLU A 135 -10.90 8.48 -11.43
N ASP A 136 -10.73 8.49 -10.11
CA ASP A 136 -9.44 8.72 -9.47
C ASP A 136 -8.43 7.65 -9.84
N THR A 137 -8.84 6.38 -9.84
CA THR A 137 -7.98 5.26 -10.24
C THR A 137 -7.51 5.40 -11.70
N LEU A 138 -8.43 5.74 -12.62
CA LEU A 138 -8.11 5.95 -14.04
C LEU A 138 -7.20 7.15 -14.26
N ALA A 139 -7.38 8.24 -13.50
CA ALA A 139 -6.51 9.40 -13.56
C ALA A 139 -5.07 9.07 -13.10
N ILE A 140 -4.91 8.23 -12.07
CA ILE A 140 -3.60 7.72 -11.65
C ILE A 140 -2.99 6.88 -12.79
N CYS A 141 -3.75 5.94 -13.38
CA CYS A 141 -3.28 5.15 -14.51
C CYS A 141 -2.83 6.02 -15.69
N SER A 142 -3.60 7.05 -16.05
CA SER A 142 -3.25 7.99 -17.12
C SER A 142 -1.95 8.73 -16.81
N SER A 143 -1.75 9.16 -15.57
CA SER A 143 -0.49 9.80 -15.14
C SER A 143 0.71 8.88 -15.24
N LEU A 144 0.51 7.56 -15.16
CA LEU A 144 1.55 6.54 -15.27
C LEU A 144 1.89 6.16 -16.72
N GLN A 145 1.04 6.50 -17.71
CA GLN A 145 1.25 6.14 -19.14
C GLN A 145 2.55 6.69 -19.73
N GLY A 146 3.05 7.83 -19.24
CA GLY A 146 4.30 8.45 -19.69
C GLY A 146 5.56 7.74 -19.18
N THR A 147 5.42 6.80 -18.25
CA THR A 147 6.55 6.05 -17.72
C THR A 147 6.97 5.04 -18.78
N LYS A 148 8.13 5.28 -19.44
CA LYS A 148 8.79 4.29 -20.32
C LYS A 148 9.27 3.10 -19.48
N VAL A 149 8.34 2.32 -18.96
CA VAL A 149 8.62 1.10 -18.25
C VAL A 149 8.87 0.04 -19.31
N ALA A 150 10.13 -0.23 -19.63
CA ALA A 150 10.52 -1.35 -20.50
C ALA A 150 9.91 -2.70 -20.03
N VAL A 151 9.47 -2.76 -18.77
CA VAL A 151 8.83 -3.93 -18.14
C VAL A 151 7.36 -4.13 -18.55
N VAL A 152 6.63 -3.13 -19.07
CA VAL A 152 5.21 -3.36 -19.47
C VAL A 152 5.13 -4.23 -20.74
N ASN A 153 6.09 -4.11 -21.67
CA ASN A 153 6.18 -5.03 -22.81
C ASN A 153 6.55 -6.45 -22.39
N SER A 154 7.41 -6.63 -21.37
CA SER A 154 7.81 -7.95 -20.91
C SER A 154 6.79 -8.63 -19.99
N THR A 155 5.92 -7.88 -19.32
CA THR A 155 4.90 -8.44 -18.40
C THR A 155 3.57 -8.75 -19.10
N ALA A 156 3.22 -7.99 -20.15
CA ALA A 156 2.10 -8.33 -21.03
C ALA A 156 2.32 -9.69 -21.72
N ALA A 157 3.56 -10.00 -22.13
CA ALA A 157 3.92 -11.27 -22.74
C ALA A 157 3.99 -12.47 -21.77
N ALA A 158 3.93 -12.24 -20.45
CA ALA A 158 3.97 -13.30 -19.44
C ALA A 158 2.58 -13.74 -18.95
N SER A 159 1.52 -13.18 -19.54
CA SER A 159 0.12 -13.44 -19.17
C SER A 159 -0.69 -14.13 -20.29
N GLU A 160 -0.05 -14.47 -21.42
CA GLU A 160 -0.60 -15.33 -22.48
C GLU A 160 -0.26 -16.82 -22.25
#